data_AF-A0AA86R0I9-F1
#
_entry.id   AF-A0AA86R0I9-F1
#
_cell.length_a   1.000
_cell.length_b   1.000
_cell.length_c   1.000
_cell.angle_alpha   90.00
_cell.angle_beta   90.00
_cell.angle_gamma   90.00
#
_symmetry.space_group_name_H-M   'P 1'
#
loop_
_entity.id
_entity.type
_entity.pdbx_description
1 polymer ?
#
loop_
_entity_poly.entity_id
_entity_poly.type
_entity_poly.pdbx_seq_one_letter_code
_entity_poly.pdbx_strand_id
1 'polypeptide(L)'
;MISLLSIILSQEVEPKQLDIMCDVCIIAVDSVYSYVEDVQNEKAVEDFLDDVCQYIPFDFFNWCEQLIAKYYEQLVEAVLDGYPPYELCKSLTLC
;
A
#
# COMPACT_ATOMS: atom_id res chain seq x y z
N MET A 1 1.42 27.86 -31.56
CA MET A 1 2.62 27.05 -31.26
C MET A 1 2.93 27.21 -29.77
N ILE A 2 2.22 26.48 -28.92
CA ILE A 2 2.45 26.48 -27.48
C ILE A 2 3.37 25.29 -27.20
N SER A 3 4.48 25.57 -26.55
CA SER A 3 5.60 24.65 -26.33
C SER A 3 5.17 23.38 -25.60
N LEU A 4 5.51 22.22 -26.17
CA LEU A 4 5.26 20.86 -25.67
C LEU A 4 5.98 20.53 -24.34
N LEU A 5 6.70 21.49 -23.76
CA LEU A 5 7.43 21.34 -22.49
C LEU A 5 6.53 21.39 -21.24
N SER A 6 5.25 21.72 -21.37
CA SER A 6 4.34 21.89 -20.22
C SER A 6 3.59 20.62 -19.80
N ILE A 7 3.73 19.50 -20.54
CA ILE A 7 3.03 18.24 -20.23
C ILE A 7 3.83 17.38 -19.23
N ILE A 8 5.11 17.69 -18.99
CA ILE A 8 6.03 16.83 -18.22
C ILE A 8 6.00 17.13 -16.69
N LEU A 9 5.12 18.01 -16.19
CA LEU A 9 5.09 18.44 -14.78
C LEU A 9 3.96 17.85 -13.91
N SER A 10 3.18 16.87 -14.38
CA SER A 10 2.03 16.34 -13.60
C SER A 10 2.31 15.08 -12.77
N GLN A 11 3.57 14.74 -12.49
CA GLN A 11 3.91 13.66 -11.55
C GLN A 11 4.71 14.19 -10.34
N GLU A 12 4.26 15.30 -9.77
CA GLU A 12 4.63 15.66 -8.40
C GLU A 12 3.51 15.12 -7.50
N VAL A 13 3.80 14.08 -6.71
CA VAL A 13 2.86 13.57 -5.71
C VAL A 13 2.60 14.71 -4.73
N GLU A 14 1.40 15.28 -4.74
CA GLU A 14 1.05 16.35 -3.80
C GLU A 14 1.11 15.81 -2.36
N PRO A 15 1.52 16.61 -1.35
CA PRO A 15 1.71 16.14 0.03
C PRO A 15 0.46 15.46 0.62
N LYS A 16 -0.74 15.91 0.21
CA LYS A 16 -2.01 15.28 0.63
C LYS A 16 -2.20 13.87 0.08
N GLN A 17 -1.65 13.56 -1.10
CA GLN A 17 -1.71 12.22 -1.69
C GLN A 17 -0.73 11.28 -1.01
N LEU A 18 0.43 11.79 -0.58
CA LEU A 18 1.38 11.03 0.23
C LEU A 18 0.76 10.61 1.56
N ASP A 19 0.06 11.52 2.24
CA ASP A 19 -0.64 11.20 3.50
C ASP A 19 -1.68 10.08 3.31
N ILE A 20 -2.48 10.14 2.24
CA ILE A 20 -3.47 9.08 1.92
C ILE A 20 -2.77 7.74 1.64
N MET A 21 -1.64 7.75 0.93
CA MET A 21 -0.88 6.55 0.64
C MET A 21 -0.26 5.93 1.89
N CYS A 22 0.24 6.76 2.81
CA CYS A 22 0.71 6.33 4.12
C CYS A 22 -0.40 5.63 4.89
N ASP A 23 -1.56 6.27 5.00
CA ASP A 23 -2.70 5.74 5.76
C ASP A 23 -3.21 4.42 5.17
N VAL A 24 -3.40 4.35 3.84
CA VAL A 24 -3.85 3.13 3.16
C VAL A 24 -2.85 1.99 3.34
N CYS A 25 -1.55 2.27 3.25
CA CYS A 25 -0.51 1.29 3.48
C CYS A 25 -0.57 0.71 4.90
N ILE A 26 -0.64 1.60 5.90
CA ILE A 26 -0.67 1.19 7.30
C ILE A 26 -1.92 0.34 7.58
N ILE A 27 -3.09 0.77 7.10
CA ILE A 27 -4.35 0.03 7.30
C ILE A 27 -4.29 -1.33 6.62
N ALA A 28 -3.75 -1.44 5.40
CA ALA A 28 -3.65 -2.70 4.70
C ALA A 28 -2.76 -3.70 5.47
N VAL A 29 -1.57 -3.27 5.89
CA VAL A 29 -0.63 -4.12 6.64
C VAL A 29 -1.18 -4.49 8.02
N ASP A 30 -1.77 -3.54 8.74
CA ASP A 30 -2.39 -3.78 10.05
C ASP A 30 -3.58 -4.74 9.94
N SER A 31 -4.32 -4.69 8.83
CA SER A 31 -5.41 -5.64 8.55
C SER A 31 -4.87 -7.07 8.40
N VAL A 32 -3.73 -7.27 7.74
CA VAL A 32 -3.10 -8.59 7.64
C VAL A 32 -2.79 -9.13 9.04
N TYR A 33 -2.13 -8.34 9.90
CA TYR A 33 -1.81 -8.75 11.27
C TYR A 33 -3.03 -8.98 12.16
N SER A 34 -4.14 -8.30 11.86
CA SER A 34 -5.38 -8.41 12.63
C SER A 34 -6.25 -9.61 12.25
N TYR A 35 -6.24 -9.99 10.97
CA TYR A 35 -7.20 -10.96 10.43
C TYR A 35 -6.56 -12.29 10.00
N VAL A 36 -5.25 -12.34 9.77
CA VAL A 36 -4.54 -13.59 9.46
C VAL A 36 -4.07 -14.25 10.75
N GLU A 37 -4.62 -15.42 11.08
CA GLU A 37 -4.31 -16.14 12.33
C GLU A 37 -2.86 -16.61 12.41
N ASP A 38 -2.32 -17.09 11.28
CA ASP A 38 -0.94 -17.56 11.16
C ASP A 38 -0.21 -16.73 10.10
N VAL A 39 0.35 -15.60 10.54
CA VAL A 39 1.14 -14.70 9.68
C VAL A 39 2.47 -15.30 9.22
N GLN A 40 2.84 -16.52 9.65
CA GLN A 40 4.00 -17.25 9.11
C GLN A 40 3.60 -18.19 7.95
N ASN A 41 2.31 -18.38 7.72
CA ASN A 41 1.80 -19.06 6.54
C ASN A 41 1.69 -18.07 5.38
N GLU A 42 2.71 -18.05 4.52
CA GLU A 42 2.79 -17.20 3.32
C GLU A 42 1.52 -17.24 2.49
N LYS A 43 0.94 -18.42 2.26
CA LYS A 43 -0.28 -18.53 1.45
C LYS A 43 -1.48 -17.83 2.09
N ALA A 44 -1.59 -17.85 3.42
CA ALA A 44 -2.66 -17.16 4.14
C ALA A 44 -2.48 -15.64 4.09
N VAL A 45 -1.25 -15.16 4.10
CA VAL A 45 -0.91 -13.74 3.91
C VAL A 45 -1.25 -13.29 2.48
N GLU A 46 -0.82 -14.06 1.47
CA GLU A 46 -1.14 -13.81 0.05
C GLU A 46 -2.65 -13.75 -0.18
N ASP A 47 -3.39 -14.75 0.29
CA ASP A 47 -4.86 -14.81 0.15
C ASP A 47 -5.56 -13.60 0.76
N PHE A 48 -5.07 -13.13 1.91
CA PHE A 48 -5.65 -11.95 2.55
C PHE A 48 -5.28 -10.67 1.80
N LEU A 49 -4.03 -10.54 1.33
CA LEU A 49 -3.59 -9.36 0.56
C LEU A 49 -4.30 -9.24 -0.79
N ASP A 50 -4.70 -10.35 -1.42
CA ASP A 50 -5.51 -10.35 -2.64
C ASP A 50 -6.88 -9.67 -2.44
N ASP A 51 -7.44 -9.75 -1.23
CA ASP A 51 -8.76 -9.22 -0.88
C ASP A 51 -8.71 -7.99 0.03
N VAL A 52 -7.52 -7.53 0.46
CA VAL A 52 -7.37 -6.53 1.53
C VAL A 52 -8.05 -5.20 1.18
N CYS A 53 -8.10 -4.83 -0.10
CA CYS A 53 -8.74 -3.58 -0.54
C CYS A 53 -10.25 -3.56 -0.33
N GLN A 54 -10.89 -4.71 -0.11
CA GLN A 54 -12.30 -4.80 0.26
C GLN A 54 -12.56 -4.32 1.71
N TYR A 55 -11.52 -4.27 2.55
CA TYR A 55 -11.57 -3.79 3.93
C TYR A 55 -11.21 -2.29 4.04
N ILE A 56 -10.80 -1.67 2.94
CA ILE A 56 -10.47 -0.26 2.87
C ILE A 56 -11.73 0.55 2.50
N PRO A 57 -11.96 1.74 3.10
CA PRO A 57 -13.08 2.61 2.73
C PRO A 57 -13.12 2.89 1.22
N PHE A 58 -14.32 2.91 0.64
CA PHE A 58 -14.54 3.00 -0.81
C PHE A 58 -13.79 4.16 -1.48
N ASP A 59 -13.71 5.32 -0.83
CA ASP A 59 -13.00 6.51 -1.34
C ASP A 59 -11.49 6.28 -1.55
N PHE A 60 -10.92 5.26 -0.92
CA PHE A 60 -9.50 4.90 -1.00
C PHE A 60 -9.26 3.56 -1.72
N PHE A 61 -10.29 2.94 -2.28
CA PHE A 61 -10.16 1.65 -2.97
C PHE A 61 -9.10 1.68 -4.07
N ASN A 62 -9.16 2.67 -4.98
CA ASN A 62 -8.19 2.80 -6.07
C ASN A 62 -6.75 3.03 -5.59
N TRP A 63 -6.59 3.65 -4.42
CA TRP A 63 -5.30 3.88 -3.80
C TRP A 63 -4.74 2.56 -3.24
N CYS A 64 -5.59 1.75 -2.62
CA CYS A 64 -5.22 0.41 -2.17
C CYS A 64 -4.84 -0.50 -3.35
N GLU A 65 -5.65 -0.56 -4.41
CA GLU A 65 -5.35 -1.38 -5.59
C GLU A 65 -3.98 -1.04 -6.20
N GLN A 66 -3.64 0.26 -6.29
CA GLN A 66 -2.33 0.70 -6.77
C GLN A 66 -1.20 0.31 -5.83
N LEU A 67 -1.43 0.38 -4.52
CA LEU A 67 -0.45 -0.05 -3.51
C LEU A 67 -0.18 -1.55 -3.61
N ILE A 68 -1.24 -2.36 -3.62
CA ILE A 68 -1.13 -3.83 -3.70
C ILE A 68 -0.48 -4.22 -5.02
N ALA A 69 -0.94 -3.70 -6.15
CA ALA A 69 -0.37 -4.02 -7.46
C ALA A 69 1.13 -3.65 -7.59
N LYS A 70 1.58 -2.60 -6.88
CA LYS A 70 2.97 -2.13 -6.97
C LYS A 70 3.90 -2.79 -5.96
N TYR A 71 3.41 -3.10 -4.76
CA TYR A 71 4.23 -3.49 -3.62
C TYR A 71 3.93 -4.89 -3.08
N TYR A 72 3.12 -5.69 -3.78
CA TYR A 72 2.66 -7.01 -3.32
C TYR A 72 3.78 -7.87 -2.71
N GLU A 73 4.84 -8.11 -3.47
CA GLU A 73 5.96 -8.97 -3.04
C GLU A 73 6.64 -8.42 -1.77
N GLN A 74 6.87 -7.10 -1.71
CA GLN A 74 7.47 -6.48 -0.52
C GLN A 74 6.54 -6.50 0.69
N LEU A 75 5.23 -6.41 0.48
CA LEU A 75 4.24 -6.50 1.56
C LEU A 75 4.21 -7.92 2.13
N VAL A 76 4.19 -8.96 1.28
CA VAL A 76 4.24 -10.35 1.70
C VAL A 76 5.52 -10.62 2.50
N GLU A 77 6.69 -10.30 1.94
CA GLU A 77 7.99 -10.53 2.60
C GLU A 77 8.07 -9.80 3.94
N ALA A 78 7.71 -8.52 3.97
CA ALA A 78 7.79 -7.72 5.19
C ALA A 78 6.81 -8.20 6.26
N VAL A 79 5.61 -8.66 5.88
CA VAL A 79 4.65 -9.25 6.83
C VAL A 79 5.21 -10.51 7.46
N LEU A 80 5.75 -11.42 6.65
CA LEU A 80 6.37 -12.67 7.10
C LEU A 80 7.55 -12.41 8.05
N ASP A 81 8.32 -11.36 7.78
CA ASP A 81 9.45 -10.90 8.61
C ASP A 81 9.01 -10.13 9.88
N GLY A 82 7.71 -9.84 10.03
CA GLY A 82 7.16 -9.13 11.18
C GLY A 82 7.50 -7.64 11.23
N TYR A 83 7.68 -6.99 10.08
CA TYR A 83 7.94 -5.56 10.01
C TYR A 83 6.75 -4.74 10.55
N PRO A 84 6.98 -3.74 11.42
CA PRO A 84 5.91 -2.86 11.88
C PRO A 84 5.28 -2.08 10.72
N PRO A 85 3.94 -1.92 10.66
CA PRO A 85 3.24 -1.27 9.54
C PRO A 85 3.82 0.09 9.15
N TYR A 86 4.04 0.98 10.12
CA TYR A 86 4.57 2.32 9.85
C TYR A 86 5.99 2.30 9.26
N GLU A 87 6.88 1.46 9.79
CA GLU A 87 8.26 1.37 9.30
C GLU A 87 8.32 0.76 7.90
N LEU A 88 7.46 -0.23 7.62
CA LEU A 88 7.30 -0.79 6.27
C LEU A 88 6.84 0.30 5.29
N CYS A 89 5.75 1.00 5.59
CA CYS A 89 5.19 2.02 4.71
C CYS A 89 6.15 3.20 4.47
N LYS A 90 6.96 3.53 5.47
CA LYS A 90 8.06 4.50 5.35
C LYS A 90 9.19 3.99 4.45
N SER A 91 9.55 2.71 4.54
CA SER A 91 10.57 2.12 3.66
C SER A 91 10.15 2.09 2.19
N LEU A 92 8.83 2.02 1.94
CA LEU A 92 8.22 2.12 0.61
C LEU A 92 8.05 3.56 0.12
N THR A 93 8.48 4.56 0.90
CA THR A 93 8.33 6.01 0.63
C THR A 93 6.87 6.45 0.49
N LEU A 94 5.96 5.74 1.16
CA LEU A 94 4.54 6.09 1.24
C LEU A 94 4.27 6.94 2.49
N CYS A 95 5.11 6.76 3.51
CA CYS A 95 5.40 7.64 4.63
C CYS A 95 6.90 8.03 4.58
#